data_AF-A0A2N1F539-F1
#
_entry.id   AF-A0A2N1F539-F1
#
_cell.length_a   1.000
_cell.length_b   1.000
_cell.length_c   1.000
_cell.angle_alpha   90.00
_cell.angle_beta   90.00
_cell.angle_gamma   90.00
#
_symmetry.space_group_name_H-M   'P 1'
#
loop_
_entity.id
_entity.type
_entity.pdbx_description
1 polymer ?
#
loop_
_entity_poly.entity_id
_entity_poly.type
_entity_poly.pdbx_seq_one_letter_code
_entity_poly.pdbx_strand_id
1 'polypeptide(L)'
;MNTTLKLLPAILLMVSLVNCSSNDEIITNGDNTSSSTLEAYLKANADYVHSINGFYIVGSAKKPSSNETTSGTTGKDVFEDSVRLFSNFLDQDNNGIIDDDKKELNKRLSKTMLFVSGPLIMVDKISAASEVTGKGLYGMSMQTDNWPYIKKYNGKGWSVNKLYSSTWRPLDFNALWEEVFHTVTEAFSRVDKEFAFSTGGALRKYMDDDITEKTYDISVQNAEENGNYDKVTAVNEYIHQIWAINFAGHANKLNMHQEKALKFMKNKGVPMKIIPSYAHVIGTKIK
;
A
#
# COMPACT_ATOMS: atom_id res chain seq x y z
N MET A 1 -26.37 80.92 5.76
CA MET A 1 -26.86 79.97 6.77
C MET A 1 -26.79 78.56 6.19
N ASN A 2 -26.09 77.69 6.92
CA ASN A 2 -25.91 76.25 6.77
C ASN A 2 -26.82 75.50 5.77
N THR A 3 -26.20 74.71 4.89
CA THR A 3 -26.24 73.23 4.99
C THR A 3 -25.31 72.61 3.96
N THR A 4 -24.10 72.28 4.40
CA THR A 4 -23.13 71.45 3.66
C THR A 4 -23.58 70.00 3.76
N LEU A 5 -24.18 69.46 2.69
CA LEU A 5 -24.51 68.04 2.60
C LEU A 5 -23.22 67.28 2.25
N LYS A 6 -22.63 66.60 3.25
CA LYS A 6 -21.51 65.69 3.05
C LYS A 6 -22.01 64.43 2.34
N LEU A 7 -21.53 64.19 1.12
CA LEU A 7 -21.60 62.87 0.50
C LEU A 7 -20.78 61.88 1.35
N LEU A 8 -21.44 60.85 1.88
CA LEU A 8 -20.77 59.65 2.40
C LEU A 8 -20.23 58.83 1.23
N PRO A 9 -19.02 58.24 1.32
CA PRO A 9 -18.59 57.22 0.38
C PRO A 9 -19.41 55.94 0.61
N ALA A 10 -20.00 55.42 -0.47
CA ALA A 10 -20.60 54.09 -0.51
C ALA A 10 -19.50 53.05 -0.22
N ILE A 11 -19.56 52.43 0.96
CA ILE A 11 -18.80 51.22 1.27
C ILE A 11 -19.45 50.09 0.47
N LEU A 12 -18.78 49.71 -0.62
CA LEU A 12 -19.10 48.50 -1.37
C LEU A 12 -18.75 47.30 -0.46
N LEU A 13 -19.75 46.73 0.19
CA LEU A 13 -19.62 45.49 0.92
C LEU A 13 -19.43 44.37 -0.12
N MET A 14 -18.19 44.03 -0.46
CA MET A 14 -17.88 42.79 -1.16
C MET A 14 -18.18 41.64 -0.20
N VAL A 15 -19.41 41.13 -0.26
CA VAL A 15 -19.73 39.80 0.24
C VAL A 15 -19.05 38.84 -0.72
N SER A 16 -17.81 38.47 -0.41
CA SER A 16 -17.19 37.29 -0.99
C SER A 16 -18.03 36.10 -0.54
N LEU A 17 -18.92 35.62 -1.40
CA LEU A 17 -19.45 34.28 -1.31
C LEU A 17 -18.24 33.35 -1.44
N VAL A 18 -17.73 32.90 -0.29
CA VAL A 18 -16.85 31.75 -0.22
C VAL A 18 -17.71 30.59 -0.69
N ASN A 19 -17.59 30.27 -1.98
CA ASN A 19 -18.05 29.00 -2.50
C ASN A 19 -17.17 27.94 -1.82
N CYS A 20 -17.68 27.35 -0.74
CA CYS A 20 -17.23 26.03 -0.31
C CYS A 20 -17.59 25.08 -1.45
N SER A 21 -16.70 24.93 -2.41
CA SER A 21 -16.75 23.84 -3.37
C SER A 21 -16.37 22.58 -2.61
N SER A 22 -17.38 21.89 -2.09
CA SER A 22 -17.27 20.48 -1.74
C SER A 22 -16.92 19.75 -3.04
N ASN A 23 -15.63 19.53 -3.30
CA ASN A 23 -15.19 18.73 -4.43
C ASN A 23 -15.40 17.24 -4.10
N ASP A 24 -16.66 16.86 -3.88
CA ASP A 24 -17.15 15.51 -4.13
C ASP A 24 -17.56 15.44 -5.60
N GLU A 25 -16.60 15.56 -6.52
CA GLU A 25 -16.84 15.09 -7.89
C GLU A 25 -16.75 13.57 -7.89
N ILE A 26 -17.85 12.95 -7.44
CA ILE A 26 -18.19 11.60 -7.85
C ILE A 26 -18.38 11.67 -9.37
N ILE A 27 -17.44 11.11 -10.12
CA ILE A 27 -17.64 10.81 -11.54
C ILE A 27 -18.77 9.78 -11.62
N THR A 28 -20.00 10.28 -11.67
CA THR A 28 -21.20 9.51 -11.98
C THR A 28 -21.29 9.40 -13.50
N ASN A 29 -20.51 8.48 -14.07
CA ASN A 29 -20.92 7.92 -15.35
C ASN A 29 -22.19 7.13 -15.09
N GLY A 30 -23.29 7.60 -15.67
CA GLY A 30 -24.59 6.97 -15.57
C GLY A 30 -24.51 5.50 -15.99
N ASP A 31 -24.75 4.62 -15.02
CA ASP A 31 -25.51 3.39 -15.21
C ASP A 31 -25.93 2.89 -13.83
N ASN A 32 -27.16 3.21 -13.47
CA ASN A 32 -27.80 2.73 -12.26
C ASN A 32 -28.48 1.38 -12.58
N THR A 33 -27.69 0.32 -12.84
CA THR A 33 -28.13 -1.10 -12.88
C THR A 33 -26.93 -2.05 -13.00
N SER A 34 -26.32 -2.37 -11.86
CA SER A 34 -25.64 -3.63 -11.50
C SER A 34 -24.48 -3.30 -10.57
N SER A 35 -24.50 -3.83 -9.35
CA SER A 35 -23.27 -4.01 -8.59
C SER A 35 -22.25 -4.63 -9.55
N SER A 36 -21.07 -4.01 -9.73
CA SER A 36 -20.04 -4.59 -10.59
C SER A 36 -19.88 -6.07 -10.22
N THR A 37 -19.77 -6.96 -11.22
CA THR A 37 -19.67 -8.42 -11.00
C THR A 37 -18.61 -8.77 -9.96
N LEU A 38 -17.53 -7.98 -9.91
CA LEU A 38 -16.49 -8.08 -8.90
C LEU A 38 -16.99 -7.73 -7.49
N GLU A 39 -17.61 -6.57 -7.26
CA GLU A 39 -18.06 -6.20 -5.92
C GLU A 39 -19.09 -7.19 -5.36
N ALA A 40 -20.03 -7.64 -6.20
CA ALA A 40 -21.01 -8.65 -5.82
C ALA A 40 -20.31 -9.96 -5.43
N TYR A 41 -19.34 -10.39 -6.25
CA TYR A 41 -18.52 -11.57 -5.97
C TYR A 41 -17.76 -11.42 -4.64
N LEU A 42 -17.09 -10.29 -4.40
CA LEU A 42 -16.32 -10.04 -3.19
C LEU A 42 -17.22 -10.05 -1.94
N LYS A 43 -18.40 -9.40 -1.99
CA LYS A 43 -19.39 -9.44 -0.90
C LYS A 43 -19.85 -10.85 -0.57
N ALA A 44 -19.97 -11.71 -1.58
CA ALA A 44 -20.39 -13.10 -1.41
C ALA A 44 -19.29 -14.02 -0.87
N ASN A 45 -18.01 -13.67 -1.08
CA ASN A 45 -16.87 -14.55 -0.79
C ASN A 45 -15.93 -14.06 0.31
N ALA A 46 -16.09 -12.82 0.80
CA ALA A 46 -15.34 -12.26 1.92
C ALA A 46 -16.26 -11.82 3.06
N ASP A 47 -15.76 -11.80 4.29
CA ASP A 47 -16.51 -11.34 5.46
C ASP A 47 -16.49 -9.81 5.56
N TYR A 48 -15.37 -9.19 5.15
CA TYR A 48 -15.18 -7.76 5.12
C TYR A 48 -14.79 -7.28 3.73
N VAL A 49 -15.34 -6.13 3.32
CA VAL A 49 -15.04 -5.50 2.03
C VAL A 49 -14.94 -3.99 2.22
N HIS A 50 -13.87 -3.38 1.74
CA HIS A 50 -13.66 -1.93 1.70
C HIS A 50 -13.22 -1.52 0.30
N SER A 51 -13.61 -0.31 -0.14
CA SER A 51 -13.18 0.24 -1.42
C SER A 51 -12.62 1.64 -1.28
N ILE A 52 -11.48 1.90 -1.92
CA ILE A 52 -10.86 3.22 -2.06
C ILE A 52 -10.85 3.56 -3.55
N ASN A 53 -11.87 4.28 -4.03
CA ASN A 53 -12.03 4.65 -5.44
C ASN A 53 -11.87 3.47 -6.42
N GLY A 54 -12.49 2.33 -6.09
CA GLY A 54 -12.45 1.12 -6.92
C GLY A 54 -11.26 0.19 -6.64
N PHE A 55 -10.28 0.57 -5.81
CA PHE A 55 -9.33 -0.38 -5.25
C PHE A 55 -9.98 -1.12 -4.08
N TYR A 56 -10.10 -2.44 -4.19
CA TYR A 56 -10.76 -3.27 -3.18
C TYR A 56 -9.77 -3.89 -2.21
N ILE A 57 -10.13 -3.85 -0.93
CA ILE A 57 -9.44 -4.50 0.19
C ILE A 57 -10.47 -5.44 0.82
N VAL A 58 -10.17 -6.72 0.93
CA VAL A 58 -11.12 -7.73 1.46
C VAL A 58 -10.49 -8.58 2.53
N GLY A 59 -11.31 -9.04 3.48
CA GLY A 59 -10.86 -9.74 4.66
C GLY A 59 -11.75 -10.89 5.12
N SER A 60 -11.17 -11.82 5.87
CA SER A 60 -11.90 -12.87 6.60
C SER A 60 -12.15 -12.48 8.06
N ALA A 61 -13.28 -12.93 8.61
CA ALA A 61 -13.56 -12.92 10.04
C ALA A 61 -12.90 -14.08 10.80
N LYS A 62 -12.35 -15.09 10.08
CA LYS A 62 -11.66 -16.21 10.72
C LYS A 62 -10.47 -15.71 11.52
N LYS A 63 -10.33 -16.23 12.74
CA LYS A 63 -9.22 -15.90 13.64
C LYS A 63 -7.89 -16.34 12.99
N PRO A 64 -6.87 -15.45 12.96
CA PRO A 64 -5.51 -15.83 12.54
C PRO A 64 -4.98 -17.01 13.36
N SER A 65 -4.24 -17.91 12.71
CA SER A 65 -3.71 -19.13 13.34
C SER A 65 -2.19 -19.28 13.26
N SER A 66 -1.48 -18.37 12.62
CA SER A 66 -0.02 -18.33 12.72
C SER A 66 0.40 -18.20 14.20
N ASN A 67 1.35 -19.04 14.62
CA ASN A 67 1.87 -19.10 15.99
C ASN A 67 2.62 -17.82 16.41
N GLU A 68 3.12 -17.05 15.44
CA GLU A 68 3.82 -15.78 15.65
C GLU A 68 2.86 -14.59 15.72
N THR A 69 1.56 -14.81 15.49
CA THR A 69 0.56 -13.74 15.60
C THR A 69 0.31 -13.35 17.05
N THR A 70 0.23 -12.04 17.31
CA THR A 70 -0.10 -11.52 18.65
C THR A 70 -1.39 -12.13 19.20
N SER A 71 -1.32 -12.69 20.41
CA SER A 71 -2.45 -13.34 21.06
C SER A 71 -3.67 -12.41 21.16
N GLY A 72 -4.85 -12.98 20.93
CA GLY A 72 -6.13 -12.24 20.94
C GLY A 72 -6.44 -11.46 19.67
N THR A 73 -5.56 -11.48 18.65
CA THR A 73 -5.85 -10.91 17.33
C THR A 73 -7.06 -11.60 16.69
N THR A 74 -7.94 -10.80 16.09
CA THR A 74 -9.09 -11.24 15.29
C THR A 74 -8.84 -10.99 13.80
N GLY A 75 -9.58 -11.66 12.91
CA GLY A 75 -9.50 -11.37 11.47
C GLY A 75 -9.91 -9.92 11.14
N LYS A 76 -10.82 -9.35 11.96
CA LYS A 76 -11.21 -7.94 11.88
C LYS A 76 -10.03 -7.00 12.16
N ASP A 77 -9.20 -7.29 13.17
CA ASP A 77 -8.02 -6.47 13.47
C ASP A 77 -7.08 -6.38 12.26
N VAL A 78 -6.81 -7.52 11.60
CA VAL A 78 -5.93 -7.57 10.41
C VAL A 78 -6.54 -6.78 9.25
N PHE A 79 -7.83 -6.95 8.99
CA PHE A 79 -8.54 -6.24 7.93
C PHE A 79 -8.55 -4.72 8.16
N GLU A 80 -8.91 -4.26 9.36
CA GLU A 80 -8.95 -2.82 9.68
C GLU A 80 -7.54 -2.20 9.62
N ASP A 81 -6.51 -2.92 10.04
CA ASP A 81 -5.12 -2.46 9.92
C ASP A 81 -4.66 -2.39 8.46
N SER A 82 -5.13 -3.32 7.60
CA SER A 82 -4.90 -3.28 6.15
C SER A 82 -5.47 -2.00 5.55
N VAL A 83 -6.73 -1.69 5.85
CA VAL A 83 -7.41 -0.47 5.38
C VAL A 83 -6.70 0.78 5.88
N ARG A 84 -6.29 0.80 7.15
CA ARG A 84 -5.54 1.91 7.76
C ARG A 84 -4.21 2.13 7.05
N LEU A 85 -3.46 1.06 6.75
CA LEU A 85 -2.16 1.16 6.08
C LEU A 85 -2.29 1.68 4.64
N PHE A 86 -3.25 1.18 3.86
CA PHE A 86 -3.49 1.72 2.52
C PHE A 86 -3.96 3.17 2.55
N SER A 87 -4.82 3.53 3.50
CA SER A 87 -5.24 4.92 3.71
C SER A 87 -4.02 5.82 3.99
N ASN A 88 -3.15 5.40 4.90
CA ASN A 88 -1.91 6.12 5.24
C ASN A 88 -0.97 6.28 4.04
N PHE A 89 -0.81 5.24 3.22
CA PHE A 89 0.02 5.33 2.02
C PHE A 89 -0.52 6.29 0.95
N LEU A 90 -1.83 6.57 0.98
CA LEU A 90 -2.48 7.51 0.08
C LEU A 90 -2.62 8.93 0.66
N ASP A 91 -2.43 9.10 1.97
CA ASP A 91 -2.54 10.36 2.71
C ASP A 91 -1.34 10.51 3.65
N GLN A 92 -0.24 11.02 3.10
CA GLN A 92 1.04 11.20 3.78
C GLN A 92 1.11 12.52 4.55
N ASP A 93 0.16 13.43 4.37
CA ASP A 93 0.01 14.66 5.17
C ASP A 93 -0.97 14.51 6.35
N ASN A 94 -1.71 13.40 6.42
CA ASN A 94 -2.65 13.00 7.47
C ASN A 94 -3.79 14.01 7.64
N ASN A 95 -4.39 14.42 6.51
CA ASN A 95 -5.58 15.28 6.50
C ASN A 95 -6.89 14.49 6.27
N GLY A 96 -6.81 13.18 6.01
CA GLY A 96 -7.93 12.29 5.73
C GLY A 96 -8.36 12.24 4.26
N ILE A 97 -7.61 12.86 3.35
CA ILE A 97 -7.87 12.97 1.92
C ILE A 97 -6.66 12.40 1.16
N ILE A 98 -6.91 11.75 0.02
CA ILE A 98 -5.81 11.27 -0.84
C ILE A 98 -4.98 12.47 -1.31
N ASP A 99 -3.68 12.43 -1.03
CA ASP A 99 -2.72 13.45 -1.48
C ASP A 99 -2.76 13.58 -3.01
N ASP A 100 -2.59 14.80 -3.52
CA ASP A 100 -2.59 15.07 -4.96
C ASP A 100 -1.56 14.22 -5.72
N ASP A 101 -0.38 14.01 -5.15
CA ASP A 101 0.68 13.20 -5.74
C ASP A 101 0.49 11.68 -5.55
N LYS A 102 -0.58 11.25 -4.86
CA LYS A 102 -0.98 9.83 -4.68
C LYS A 102 -2.21 9.45 -5.48
N LYS A 103 -2.90 10.39 -6.13
CA LYS A 103 -4.06 10.10 -6.99
C LYS A 103 -3.75 9.11 -8.11
N GLU A 104 -2.59 9.25 -8.76
CA GLU A 104 -2.17 8.31 -9.81
C GLU A 104 -1.82 6.93 -9.25
N LEU A 105 -1.24 6.85 -8.04
CA LEU A 105 -1.05 5.56 -7.35
C LEU A 105 -2.39 4.89 -7.05
N ASN A 106 -3.37 5.61 -6.48
CA ASN A 106 -4.69 5.06 -6.20
C ASN A 106 -5.39 4.53 -7.46
N LYS A 107 -5.25 5.24 -8.59
CA LYS A 107 -5.75 4.78 -9.90
C LYS A 107 -5.04 3.53 -10.41
N ARG A 108 -3.74 3.36 -10.16
CA ARG A 108 -3.01 2.14 -10.51
C ARG A 108 -3.49 0.96 -9.67
N LEU A 109 -3.57 1.16 -8.35
CA LEU A 109 -4.11 0.17 -7.42
C LEU A 109 -5.48 -0.34 -7.87
N SER A 110 -6.42 0.54 -8.21
CA SER A 110 -7.76 0.13 -8.63
C SER A 110 -7.82 -0.60 -9.97
N LYS A 111 -6.81 -0.41 -10.82
CA LYS A 111 -6.74 -1.04 -12.15
C LYS A 111 -5.95 -2.33 -12.20
N THR A 112 -5.04 -2.55 -11.26
CA THR A 112 -4.11 -3.68 -11.33
C THR A 112 -4.13 -4.58 -10.10
N MET A 113 -4.68 -4.13 -8.97
CA MET A 113 -4.53 -4.82 -7.69
C MET A 113 -5.87 -5.12 -7.01
N LEU A 114 -5.86 -6.20 -6.24
CA LEU A 114 -6.82 -6.55 -5.19
C LEU A 114 -5.99 -6.94 -3.95
N PHE A 115 -6.38 -6.48 -2.76
CA PHE A 115 -5.75 -6.94 -1.52
C PHE A 115 -6.66 -7.89 -0.74
N VAL A 116 -6.14 -9.05 -0.34
CA VAL A 116 -6.90 -10.11 0.34
C VAL A 116 -6.22 -10.56 1.62
N SER A 117 -6.82 -10.31 2.79
CA SER A 117 -6.31 -10.79 4.08
C SER A 117 -7.17 -11.92 4.66
N GLY A 118 -6.62 -13.11 4.83
CA GLY A 118 -7.37 -14.24 5.37
C GLY A 118 -6.59 -15.54 5.37
N PRO A 119 -7.24 -16.69 5.67
CA PRO A 119 -6.61 -18.00 5.52
C PRO A 119 -6.24 -18.28 4.07
N LEU A 120 -5.17 -19.03 3.83
CA LEU A 120 -4.65 -19.35 2.49
C LEU A 120 -5.75 -19.85 1.53
N ILE A 121 -6.64 -20.73 1.99
CA ILE A 121 -7.75 -21.27 1.18
C ILE A 121 -8.67 -20.16 0.64
N MET A 122 -8.94 -19.12 1.44
CA MET A 122 -9.75 -17.98 1.00
C MET A 122 -8.97 -17.10 0.02
N VAL A 123 -7.69 -16.85 0.34
CA VAL A 123 -6.78 -16.08 -0.51
C VAL A 123 -6.70 -16.70 -1.90
N ASP A 124 -6.38 -17.98 -2.00
CA ASP A 124 -6.26 -18.70 -3.28
C ASP A 124 -7.57 -18.65 -4.08
N LYS A 125 -8.70 -18.91 -3.41
CA LYS A 125 -10.02 -18.90 -4.05
C LYS A 125 -10.36 -17.53 -4.67
N ILE A 126 -10.13 -16.44 -3.94
CA ILE A 126 -10.45 -15.09 -4.40
C ILE A 126 -9.47 -14.66 -5.48
N SER A 127 -8.16 -14.83 -5.25
CA SER A 127 -7.11 -14.39 -6.18
C SER A 127 -7.18 -15.10 -7.53
N ALA A 128 -7.58 -16.37 -7.56
CA ALA A 128 -7.74 -17.16 -8.79
C ALA A 128 -9.12 -17.00 -9.46
N ALA A 129 -10.05 -16.25 -8.86
CA ALA A 129 -11.41 -16.13 -9.38
C ALA A 129 -11.46 -15.45 -10.75
N SER A 130 -12.40 -15.86 -11.60
CA SER A 130 -12.60 -15.28 -12.94
C SER A 130 -13.00 -13.80 -12.88
N GLU A 131 -13.69 -13.40 -11.82
CA GLU A 131 -14.15 -12.04 -11.55
C GLU A 131 -12.99 -11.10 -11.22
N VAL A 132 -11.88 -11.66 -10.69
CA VAL A 132 -10.64 -10.95 -10.36
C VAL A 132 -9.69 -11.00 -11.56
N THR A 133 -9.30 -12.20 -11.99
CA THR A 133 -8.34 -12.41 -13.08
C THR A 133 -8.88 -11.93 -14.44
N GLY A 134 -10.17 -12.10 -14.72
CA GLY A 134 -10.82 -11.62 -15.94
C GLY A 134 -10.91 -10.10 -16.03
N LYS A 135 -10.70 -9.38 -14.92
CA LYS A 135 -10.52 -7.92 -14.90
C LYS A 135 -9.05 -7.50 -14.97
N GLY A 136 -8.12 -8.45 -15.07
CA GLY A 136 -6.68 -8.19 -15.08
C GLY A 136 -6.11 -7.80 -13.71
N LEU A 137 -6.86 -8.03 -12.62
CA LEU A 137 -6.40 -7.73 -11.27
C LEU A 137 -5.49 -8.83 -10.75
N TYR A 138 -4.44 -8.42 -10.03
CA TYR A 138 -3.57 -9.31 -9.28
C TYR A 138 -3.92 -9.26 -7.79
N GLY A 139 -4.22 -10.43 -7.21
CA GLY A 139 -4.47 -10.57 -5.78
C GLY A 139 -3.17 -10.63 -4.99
N MET A 140 -2.81 -9.53 -4.32
CA MET A 140 -1.80 -9.54 -3.27
C MET A 140 -2.47 -9.87 -1.93
N SER A 141 -1.78 -10.51 -1.00
CA SER A 141 -2.45 -11.11 0.13
C SER A 141 -1.71 -10.99 1.45
N MET A 142 -2.43 -11.15 2.56
CA MET A 142 -1.88 -11.47 3.88
C MET A 142 -2.48 -12.80 4.34
N GLN A 143 -1.67 -13.85 4.42
CA GLN A 143 -2.09 -15.21 4.79
C GLN A 143 -2.07 -15.39 6.32
N THR A 144 -3.23 -15.15 6.95
CA THR A 144 -3.36 -15.10 8.42
C THR A 144 -3.13 -16.42 9.15
N ASP A 145 -3.12 -17.54 8.43
CA ASP A 145 -2.78 -18.86 8.95
C ASP A 145 -1.30 -19.21 8.82
N ASN A 146 -0.55 -18.51 7.96
CA ASN A 146 0.85 -18.79 7.67
C ASN A 146 1.81 -17.71 8.17
N TRP A 147 1.40 -16.45 8.17
CA TRP A 147 2.30 -15.32 8.35
C TRP A 147 2.07 -14.54 9.66
N PRO A 148 3.13 -14.00 10.26
CA PRO A 148 3.05 -13.28 11.52
C PRO A 148 2.28 -11.97 11.38
N TYR A 149 1.39 -11.71 12.33
CA TYR A 149 0.78 -10.39 12.54
C TYR A 149 1.07 -9.89 13.95
N ILE A 150 1.79 -8.76 14.04
CA ILE A 150 2.16 -8.14 15.31
C ILE A 150 1.27 -6.93 15.58
N LYS A 151 0.35 -7.08 16.55
CA LYS A 151 -0.58 -6.03 16.92
C LYS A 151 0.21 -4.85 17.52
N LYS A 152 -0.06 -3.64 17.03
CA LYS A 152 0.67 -2.40 17.40
C LYS A 152 2.13 -2.34 16.90
N TYR A 153 2.48 -3.11 15.88
CA TYR A 153 3.75 -2.93 15.18
C TYR A 153 3.89 -1.48 14.69
N ASN A 154 5.06 -0.89 14.90
CA ASN A 154 5.34 0.50 14.55
C ASN A 154 6.54 0.66 13.60
N GLY A 155 7.09 -0.45 13.11
CA GLY A 155 8.24 -0.49 12.19
C GLY A 155 9.56 0.01 12.77
N LYS A 156 9.67 0.17 14.10
CA LYS A 156 10.86 0.70 14.79
C LYS A 156 11.25 -0.17 15.98
N GLY A 157 12.37 0.17 16.63
CA GLY A 157 12.85 -0.51 17.85
C GLY A 157 13.86 -1.63 17.60
N TRP A 158 14.20 -1.90 16.34
CA TRP A 158 15.23 -2.84 15.93
C TRP A 158 16.46 -2.10 15.35
N SER A 159 17.59 -2.81 15.27
CA SER A 159 18.83 -2.32 14.68
C SER A 159 19.26 -3.22 13.52
N VAL A 160 19.99 -2.63 12.58
CA VAL A 160 20.58 -3.34 11.45
C VAL A 160 21.99 -2.82 11.22
N ASN A 161 22.92 -3.72 10.92
CA ASN A 161 24.29 -3.34 10.58
C ASN A 161 24.46 -3.10 9.09
N LYS A 162 23.84 -3.96 8.27
CA LYS A 162 23.79 -3.89 6.81
C LYS A 162 22.65 -4.78 6.30
N LEU A 163 22.09 -4.45 5.14
CA LEU A 163 21.25 -5.38 4.38
C LEU A 163 22.15 -6.22 3.48
N TYR A 164 22.16 -7.55 3.68
CA TYR A 164 23.06 -8.44 2.94
C TYR A 164 22.39 -9.70 2.38
N SER A 165 21.12 -9.95 2.68
CA SER A 165 20.40 -11.12 2.17
C SER A 165 18.89 -10.91 2.16
N SER A 166 18.20 -11.61 1.25
CA SER A 166 16.74 -11.63 1.16
C SER A 166 16.05 -12.28 2.35
N THR A 167 16.75 -13.09 3.15
CA THR A 167 16.21 -13.69 4.37
C THR A 167 16.15 -12.73 5.56
N TRP A 168 16.74 -11.54 5.44
CA TRP A 168 16.70 -10.56 6.52
C TRP A 168 15.26 -10.06 6.75
N ARG A 169 14.86 -10.02 8.02
CA ARG A 169 13.63 -9.38 8.50
C ARG A 169 13.93 -8.65 9.82
N PRO A 170 13.20 -7.57 10.14
CA PRO A 170 13.29 -6.97 11.46
C PRO A 170 12.78 -7.95 12.53
N LEU A 171 13.25 -7.78 13.77
CA LEU A 171 12.62 -8.46 14.91
C LEU A 171 11.17 -8.01 15.05
N ASP A 172 10.29 -8.93 15.48
CA ASP A 172 8.84 -8.72 15.58
C ASP A 172 8.23 -8.23 14.26
N PHE A 173 8.69 -8.80 13.15
CA PHE A 173 8.21 -8.51 11.81
C PHE A 173 6.69 -8.71 11.69
N ASN A 174 6.01 -7.73 11.09
CA ASN A 174 4.59 -7.82 10.76
C ASN A 174 4.43 -7.97 9.25
N ALA A 175 4.03 -9.17 8.82
CA ALA A 175 3.85 -9.48 7.41
C ALA A 175 2.81 -8.59 6.73
N LEU A 176 1.83 -8.07 7.46
CA LEU A 176 0.85 -7.16 6.87
C LEU A 176 1.51 -5.88 6.33
N TRP A 177 2.53 -5.35 7.00
CA TRP A 177 3.22 -4.14 6.53
C TRP A 177 4.00 -4.40 5.23
N GLU A 178 4.65 -5.56 5.14
CA GLU A 178 5.34 -6.03 3.93
C GLU A 178 4.34 -6.19 2.78
N GLU A 179 3.25 -6.91 3.00
CA GLU A 179 2.29 -7.25 1.94
C GLU A 179 1.51 -6.02 1.43
N VAL A 180 1.19 -5.06 2.30
CA VAL A 180 0.60 -3.79 1.86
C VAL A 180 1.62 -2.99 1.04
N PHE A 181 2.90 -2.94 1.47
CA PHE A 181 3.95 -2.28 0.71
C PHE A 181 4.18 -2.97 -0.65
N HIS A 182 4.27 -4.30 -0.68
CA HIS A 182 4.36 -5.11 -1.89
C HIS A 182 3.19 -4.85 -2.84
N THR A 183 1.97 -4.65 -2.32
CA THR A 183 0.81 -4.28 -3.14
C THR A 183 1.02 -2.93 -3.83
N VAL A 184 1.54 -1.95 -3.10
CA VAL A 184 1.85 -0.62 -3.64
C VAL A 184 2.91 -0.71 -4.73
N THR A 185 4.03 -1.38 -4.47
CA THR A 185 5.15 -1.49 -5.42
C THR A 185 4.83 -2.37 -6.64
N GLU A 186 4.01 -3.41 -6.48
CA GLU A 186 3.46 -4.17 -7.61
C GLU A 186 2.60 -3.29 -8.52
N ALA A 187 1.79 -2.39 -7.96
CA ALA A 187 1.00 -1.45 -8.76
C ALA A 187 1.90 -0.51 -9.60
N PHE A 188 3.08 -0.15 -9.10
CA PHE A 188 4.10 0.56 -9.90
C PHE A 188 4.72 -0.34 -10.97
N SER A 189 5.21 -1.53 -10.59
CA SER A 189 5.92 -2.47 -11.45
C SER A 189 5.09 -2.88 -12.68
N ARG A 190 3.77 -3.00 -12.53
CA ARG A 190 2.84 -3.41 -13.60
C ARG A 190 2.61 -2.37 -14.69
N VAL A 191 2.90 -1.10 -14.42
CA VAL A 191 2.58 0.00 -15.35
C VAL A 191 3.80 0.83 -15.76
N ASP A 192 4.80 0.94 -14.90
CA ASP A 192 6.02 1.72 -15.15
C ASP A 192 7.16 0.77 -15.53
N LYS A 193 7.52 0.77 -16.82
CA LYS A 193 8.60 -0.07 -17.36
C LYS A 193 9.95 0.16 -16.69
N GLU A 194 10.22 1.38 -16.20
CA GLU A 194 11.46 1.68 -15.49
C GLU A 194 11.41 1.13 -14.05
N PHE A 195 10.23 1.05 -13.45
CA PHE A 195 10.01 0.47 -12.12
C PHE A 195 9.89 -1.06 -12.12
N ALA A 196 9.66 -1.67 -13.27
CA ALA A 196 9.44 -3.11 -13.41
C ALA A 196 10.48 -3.96 -12.66
N PHE A 197 10.03 -5.05 -12.05
CA PHE A 197 10.90 -6.00 -11.33
C PHE A 197 11.67 -6.95 -12.27
N SER A 198 11.26 -7.00 -13.54
CA SER A 198 11.88 -7.81 -14.57
C SER A 198 13.15 -7.16 -15.14
N THR A 199 13.87 -7.93 -15.96
CA THR A 199 15.06 -7.44 -16.67
C THR A 199 14.73 -6.18 -17.48
N GLY A 200 15.51 -5.12 -17.29
CA GLY A 200 15.32 -3.81 -17.91
C GLY A 200 14.80 -2.74 -16.95
N GLY A 201 14.21 -3.12 -15.81
CA GLY A 201 13.87 -2.18 -14.76
C GLY A 201 15.07 -1.74 -13.92
N ALA A 202 15.01 -0.52 -13.39
CA ALA A 202 16.10 0.08 -12.64
C ALA A 202 16.36 -0.66 -11.31
N LEU A 203 15.29 -1.01 -10.60
CA LEU A 203 15.36 -1.73 -9.31
C LEU A 203 15.99 -3.12 -9.48
N ARG A 204 15.61 -3.82 -10.55
CA ARG A 204 16.22 -5.09 -10.93
C ARG A 204 17.71 -4.96 -11.21
N LYS A 205 18.11 -3.92 -11.95
CA LYS A 205 19.52 -3.64 -12.21
C LYS A 205 20.29 -3.40 -10.91
N TYR A 206 19.77 -2.59 -9.98
CA TYR A 206 20.47 -2.31 -8.73
C TYR A 206 20.67 -3.57 -7.87
N MET A 207 19.66 -4.44 -7.79
CA MET A 207 19.79 -5.72 -7.09
C MET A 207 20.78 -6.66 -7.77
N ASP A 208 20.75 -6.76 -9.12
CA ASP A 208 21.69 -7.60 -9.87
C ASP A 208 23.14 -7.08 -9.72
N ASP A 209 23.35 -5.77 -9.69
CA ASP A 209 24.66 -5.14 -9.42
C ASP A 209 25.13 -5.50 -7.98
N ASP A 210 24.23 -5.44 -6.98
CA ASP A 210 24.47 -5.83 -5.58
C ASP A 210 24.88 -7.32 -5.41
N ILE A 211 24.18 -8.21 -6.13
CA ILE A 211 24.48 -9.65 -6.17
C ILE A 211 25.83 -9.91 -6.85
N THR A 212 26.11 -9.21 -7.95
CA THR A 212 27.38 -9.35 -8.68
C THR A 212 28.57 -8.95 -7.82
N GLU A 213 28.41 -7.89 -7.01
CA GLU A 213 29.41 -7.44 -6.04
C GLU A 213 29.42 -8.27 -4.74
N LYS A 214 28.55 -9.27 -4.63
CA LYS A 214 28.40 -10.17 -3.46
C LYS A 214 28.05 -9.42 -2.17
N THR A 215 27.34 -8.30 -2.28
CA THR A 215 26.89 -7.51 -1.14
C THR A 215 25.43 -7.79 -0.76
N TYR A 216 24.71 -8.52 -1.61
CA TYR A 216 23.37 -9.05 -1.35
C TYR A 216 23.25 -10.51 -1.84
N ASP A 217 22.64 -11.38 -1.03
CA ASP A 217 22.45 -12.79 -1.35
C ASP A 217 20.96 -13.19 -1.36
N ILE A 218 20.55 -13.88 -2.42
CA ILE A 218 19.21 -14.47 -2.57
C ILE A 218 19.23 -16.00 -2.57
N SER A 219 20.42 -16.61 -2.51
CA SER A 219 20.58 -18.05 -2.75
C SER A 219 20.00 -18.89 -1.62
N VAL A 220 20.09 -18.43 -0.37
CA VAL A 220 19.52 -19.13 0.79
C VAL A 220 18.01 -19.26 0.65
N GLN A 221 17.30 -18.16 0.40
CA GLN A 221 15.84 -18.18 0.24
C GLN A 221 15.42 -18.98 -1.00
N ASN A 222 16.18 -18.87 -2.10
CA ASN A 222 15.92 -19.70 -3.26
C ASN A 222 16.04 -21.20 -2.98
N ALA A 223 17.00 -21.62 -2.14
CA ALA A 223 17.10 -23.00 -1.71
C ALA A 223 15.93 -23.42 -0.79
N GLU A 224 15.54 -22.56 0.17
CA GLU A 224 14.41 -22.81 1.08
C GLU A 224 13.07 -22.94 0.34
N GLU A 225 12.90 -22.21 -0.75
CA GLU A 225 11.71 -22.25 -1.60
C GLU A 225 11.82 -23.25 -2.77
N ASN A 226 12.76 -24.20 -2.71
CA ASN A 226 12.97 -25.24 -3.74
C ASN A 226 13.16 -24.68 -5.16
N GLY A 227 13.85 -23.56 -5.28
CA GLY A 227 14.11 -22.87 -6.55
C GLY A 227 13.00 -21.93 -7.02
N ASN A 228 11.88 -21.84 -6.31
CA ASN A 228 10.72 -21.03 -6.72
C ASN A 228 10.86 -19.53 -6.41
N TYR A 229 11.87 -19.14 -5.60
CA TYR A 229 12.16 -17.74 -5.34
C TYR A 229 12.86 -17.09 -6.54
N ASP A 230 12.09 -16.59 -7.48
CA ASP A 230 12.63 -15.99 -8.69
C ASP A 230 13.19 -14.57 -8.45
N LYS A 231 13.94 -14.06 -9.44
CA LYS A 231 14.51 -12.71 -9.35
C LYS A 231 13.49 -11.58 -9.46
N VAL A 232 12.24 -11.83 -9.85
CA VAL A 232 11.18 -10.83 -9.89
C VAL A 232 10.65 -10.62 -8.47
N THR A 233 10.29 -11.71 -7.79
CA THR A 233 9.93 -11.75 -6.37
C THR A 233 11.04 -11.16 -5.52
N ALA A 234 12.31 -11.53 -5.81
CA ALA A 234 13.45 -11.00 -5.06
C ALA A 234 13.61 -9.48 -5.15
N VAL A 235 13.26 -8.86 -6.27
CA VAL A 235 13.33 -7.38 -6.37
C VAL A 235 12.31 -6.73 -5.45
N ASN A 236 11.09 -7.28 -5.36
CA ASN A 236 10.05 -6.71 -4.51
C ASN A 236 10.44 -6.79 -3.03
N GLU A 237 11.00 -7.94 -2.62
CA GLU A 237 11.55 -8.11 -1.27
C GLU A 237 12.70 -7.13 -1.01
N TYR A 238 13.67 -7.07 -1.92
CA TYR A 238 14.84 -6.20 -1.80
C TYR A 238 14.44 -4.74 -1.54
N ILE A 239 13.45 -4.23 -2.28
CA ILE A 239 12.97 -2.86 -2.09
C ILE A 239 12.14 -2.68 -0.81
N HIS A 240 11.41 -3.70 -0.37
CA HIS A 240 10.72 -3.69 0.92
C HIS A 240 11.73 -3.59 2.08
N GLN A 241 12.78 -4.40 2.08
CA GLN A 241 13.83 -4.37 3.11
C GLN A 241 14.50 -3.00 3.15
N ILE A 242 14.84 -2.42 1.99
CA ILE A 242 15.38 -1.06 1.88
C ILE A 242 14.41 -0.02 2.45
N TRP A 243 13.13 -0.13 2.10
CA TRP A 243 12.10 0.78 2.59
C TRP A 243 11.95 0.68 4.12
N ALA A 244 11.93 -0.52 4.69
CA ALA A 244 11.85 -0.75 6.13
C ALA A 244 13.06 -0.15 6.87
N ILE A 245 14.27 -0.33 6.33
CA ILE A 245 15.51 0.26 6.85
C ILE A 245 15.47 1.79 6.81
N ASN A 246 15.03 2.38 5.70
CA ASN A 246 14.85 3.82 5.59
C ASN A 246 13.79 4.32 6.60
N PHE A 247 12.65 3.65 6.69
CA PHE A 247 11.55 4.01 7.57
C PHE A 247 11.96 4.01 9.05
N ALA A 248 12.77 3.02 9.46
CA ALA A 248 13.31 2.91 10.80
C ALA A 248 14.43 3.93 11.12
N GLY A 249 14.86 4.74 10.14
CA GLY A 249 15.91 5.75 10.31
C GLY A 249 17.33 5.22 10.12
N HIS A 250 17.48 4.02 9.56
CA HIS A 250 18.77 3.33 9.38
C HIS A 250 19.28 3.43 7.93
N ALA A 251 18.87 4.45 7.17
CA ALA A 251 19.25 4.59 5.77
C ALA A 251 20.78 4.64 5.53
N ASN A 252 21.56 5.06 6.53
CA ASN A 252 23.02 5.04 6.51
C ASN A 252 23.65 3.63 6.59
N LYS A 253 22.83 2.58 6.70
CA LYS A 253 23.24 1.17 6.68
C LYS A 253 23.09 0.52 5.29
N LEU A 254 22.52 1.27 4.34
CA LEU A 254 22.39 0.84 2.96
C LEU A 254 23.74 1.02 2.24
N ASN A 255 24.04 0.11 1.32
CA ASN A 255 25.19 0.27 0.43
C ASN A 255 24.86 1.18 -0.77
N MET A 256 25.82 1.40 -1.66
CA MET A 256 25.65 2.30 -2.81
C MET A 256 24.49 1.93 -3.74
N HIS A 257 24.25 0.65 -4.04
CA HIS A 257 23.17 0.26 -4.96
C HIS A 257 21.81 0.28 -4.28
N GLN A 258 21.76 -0.04 -2.98
CA GLN A 258 20.57 0.09 -2.14
C GLN A 258 20.15 1.56 -1.96
N GLU A 259 21.12 2.47 -1.82
CA GLU A 259 20.88 3.92 -1.81
C GLU A 259 20.32 4.41 -3.15
N LYS A 260 20.82 3.91 -4.29
CA LYS A 260 20.26 4.20 -5.62
C LYS A 260 18.82 3.71 -5.72
N ALA A 261 18.53 2.49 -5.27
CA ALA A 261 17.17 1.94 -5.25
C ALA A 261 16.23 2.79 -4.37
N LEU A 262 16.66 3.17 -3.17
CA LEU A 262 15.89 4.05 -2.29
C LEU A 262 15.59 5.41 -2.94
N LYS A 263 16.61 6.04 -3.57
CA LYS A 263 16.44 7.31 -4.28
C LYS A 263 15.49 7.17 -5.47
N PHE A 264 15.61 6.07 -6.21
CA PHE A 264 14.72 5.78 -7.34
C PHE A 264 13.26 5.65 -6.88
N MET A 265 12.99 4.88 -5.82
CA MET A 265 11.64 4.77 -5.26
C MET A 265 11.07 6.13 -4.82
N LYS A 266 11.89 6.95 -4.14
CA LYS A 266 11.51 8.32 -3.74
C LYS A 266 11.13 9.18 -4.95
N ASN A 267 11.96 9.16 -6.00
CA ASN A 267 11.71 9.94 -7.22
C ASN A 267 10.46 9.47 -7.98
N LYS A 268 10.11 8.18 -7.87
CA LYS A 268 8.90 7.60 -8.47
C LYS A 268 7.63 7.85 -7.66
N GLY A 269 7.74 8.49 -6.49
CA GLY A 269 6.60 8.82 -5.65
C GLY A 269 6.08 7.64 -4.82
N VAL A 270 6.90 6.62 -4.57
CA VAL A 270 6.55 5.55 -3.63
C VAL A 270 6.39 6.17 -2.23
N PRO A 271 5.31 5.87 -1.49
CA PRO A 271 5.12 6.35 -0.12
C PRO A 271 6.26 5.89 0.81
N MET A 272 6.91 6.84 1.49
CA MET A 272 8.11 6.57 2.31
C MET A 272 7.87 6.64 3.81
N LYS A 273 6.65 6.98 4.22
CA LYS A 273 6.29 7.16 5.62
C LYS A 273 5.04 6.37 5.93
N ILE A 274 4.99 5.87 7.16
CA ILE A 274 3.77 5.42 7.82
C ILE A 274 3.66 6.21 9.11
N ILE A 275 2.50 6.80 9.34
CA ILE A 275 2.16 7.46 10.60
C ILE A 275 1.54 6.39 11.51
N PRO A 276 2.20 5.89 12.57
CA PRO A 276 1.67 4.79 13.37
C PRO A 276 0.33 5.11 14.06
N SER A 277 0.10 6.39 14.35
CA SER A 277 -1.13 6.91 14.94
C SER A 277 -2.19 7.36 13.92
N TYR A 278 -2.04 7.03 12.65
CA TYR A 278 -2.97 7.42 11.60
C TYR A 278 -4.37 6.89 11.91
N ALA A 279 -5.33 7.81 12.01
CA ALA A 279 -6.69 7.54 12.50
C ALA A 279 -7.76 7.67 11.42
N HIS A 280 -7.42 8.18 10.25
CA HIS A 280 -8.37 8.35 9.15
C HIS A 280 -8.65 7.01 8.47
N VAL A 281 -9.82 6.91 7.84
CA VAL A 281 -10.19 5.79 6.99
C VAL A 281 -10.65 6.40 5.67
N ILE A 282 -9.89 6.18 4.61
CA ILE A 282 -10.23 6.70 3.28
C ILE A 282 -11.06 5.66 2.54
N GLY A 283 -12.07 6.11 1.80
CA GLY A 283 -12.95 5.25 1.02
C GLY A 283 -14.19 4.81 1.80
N THR A 284 -14.79 3.69 1.39
CA THR A 284 -16.09 3.26 1.89
C THR A 284 -16.05 1.81 2.33
N LYS A 285 -16.54 1.56 3.56
CA LYS A 285 -16.82 0.21 4.04
C LYS A 285 -18.06 -0.33 3.32
N ILE A 286 -17.88 -1.45 2.65
CA ILE A 286 -18.90 -2.10 1.82
C ILE A 286 -19.57 -3.26 2.57
N LYS A 287 -18.79 -4.02 3.35
CA LYS A 287 -19.24 -5.14 4.20
C LYS A 287 -18.41 -5.21 5.46
#